data_AF-A0A2A5D774-F1
#
_entry.id   AF-A0A2A5D774-F1
#
_cell.length_a   1.000
_cell.length_b   1.000
_cell.length_c   1.000
_cell.angle_alpha   90.00
_cell.angle_beta   90.00
_cell.angle_gamma   90.00
#
_symmetry.space_group_name_H-M   'P 1'
#
loop_
_entity.id
_entity.type
_entity.pdbx_description
1 polymer ?
#
loop_
_entity_poly.entity_id
_entity_poly.type
_entity_poly.pdbx_seq_one_letter_code
_entity_poly.pdbx_strand_id
1 'polypeptide(L)'
;MPTPIKCKVCNKEFKDIKPHIKHIHKLLLTTYKKKYGYIVEPYKGITTKEKFDKHFTMLSKKAYPKSLTIAMIDPELFKLALKYYGNWNLIKSELKLKKSSSTDAEILIEFKKAYENKSEDPTHWRVQCKYAIDRFGTMKEAYKKANIKREYINEDEFLKNFKKAFVNRNNGKEEFKIWKLYKQKASIKYKNLKTAYIRAGVRITCLATPIHKMSKRAKEHG
;
A
#
# COMPACT_ATOMS: atom_id res chain seq x y z
N MET A 1 0.56 18.62 -15.48
CA MET A 1 -0.16 17.32 -15.53
C MET A 1 0.60 16.43 -16.49
N PRO A 2 0.83 15.13 -16.22
CA PRO A 2 1.48 14.27 -17.20
C PRO A 2 0.61 14.19 -18.45
N THR A 3 1.21 14.41 -19.61
CA THR A 3 0.53 14.30 -20.91
C THR A 3 0.09 12.85 -21.14
N PRO A 4 -1.14 12.62 -21.63
CA PRO A 4 -1.60 11.28 -21.96
C PRO A 4 -0.68 10.64 -23.00
N ILE A 5 -0.29 9.38 -22.77
CA ILE A 5 0.55 8.60 -23.66
C ILE A 5 -0.37 7.76 -24.55
N LYS A 6 -0.29 7.96 -25.86
CA LYS A 6 -1.04 7.18 -26.85
C LYS A 6 -0.34 5.84 -27.13
N CYS A 7 -1.07 4.74 -27.02
CA CYS A 7 -0.60 3.43 -27.42
C CYS A 7 -0.49 3.34 -28.94
N LYS A 8 0.67 2.95 -29.47
CA LYS A 8 0.91 2.83 -30.91
C LYS A 8 0.35 1.54 -31.51
N VAL A 9 -0.07 0.59 -30.68
CA VAL A 9 -0.72 -0.65 -31.14
C VAL A 9 -2.22 -0.46 -31.31
N CYS A 10 -2.88 0.22 -30.37
CA CYS A 10 -4.34 0.37 -30.37
C CYS A 10 -4.83 1.82 -30.41
N ASN A 11 -3.94 2.81 -30.52
CA ASN A 11 -4.24 4.25 -30.58
C ASN A 11 -5.05 4.83 -29.41
N LYS A 12 -5.20 4.09 -28.30
CA LYS A 12 -5.87 4.56 -27.08
C LYS A 12 -4.92 5.37 -26.18
N GLU A 13 -5.45 6.34 -25.47
CA GLU A 13 -4.67 7.22 -24.58
C GLU A 13 -4.69 6.73 -23.12
N PHE A 14 -3.53 6.75 -22.47
CA PHE A 14 -3.36 6.30 -21.09
C PHE A 14 -2.47 7.24 -20.29
N LYS A 15 -2.72 7.36 -18.98
CA LYS A 15 -1.82 8.08 -18.06
C LYS A 15 -0.51 7.32 -17.84
N ASP A 16 -0.57 5.99 -17.77
CA ASP A 16 0.58 5.10 -17.76
C ASP A 16 0.33 3.96 -18.74
N ILE A 17 1.19 3.85 -19.74
CA ILE A 17 1.07 2.86 -20.81
C ILE A 17 1.64 1.49 -20.40
N LYS A 18 2.49 1.40 -19.36
CA LYS A 18 3.13 0.15 -18.91
C LYS A 18 2.14 -0.96 -18.56
N PRO A 19 1.14 -0.75 -17.66
CA PRO A 19 0.17 -1.80 -17.34
C PRO A 19 -0.66 -2.17 -18.56
N HIS A 20 -1.04 -1.18 -19.39
CA HIS A 20 -1.77 -1.44 -20.63
C HIS A 20 -0.99 -2.37 -21.59
N ILE A 21 0.28 -2.09 -21.87
CA ILE A 21 1.12 -2.91 -22.76
C ILE A 21 1.26 -4.34 -22.21
N LYS A 22 1.50 -4.46 -20.90
CA LYS A 22 1.70 -5.77 -20.25
C LYS A 22 0.43 -6.61 -20.27
N HIS A 23 -0.72 -6.03 -19.96
CA HIS A 23 -1.97 -6.76 -19.77
C HIS A 23 -2.76 -6.95 -21.06
N ILE A 24 -2.80 -5.94 -21.94
CA ILE A 24 -3.60 -5.98 -23.17
C ILE A 24 -2.80 -6.56 -24.33
N HIS A 25 -1.54 -6.15 -24.49
CA HIS A 25 -0.71 -6.57 -25.62
C HIS A 25 0.22 -7.73 -25.27
N LYS A 26 0.30 -8.16 -24.00
CA LYS A 26 1.20 -9.21 -23.52
C LYS A 26 2.65 -8.99 -23.95
N LEU A 27 3.06 -7.73 -24.11
CA LEU A 27 4.42 -7.37 -24.50
C LEU A 27 5.21 -6.91 -23.28
N LEU A 28 6.50 -7.23 -23.26
CA LEU A 28 7.45 -6.56 -22.39
C LEU A 28 7.65 -5.12 -22.88
N LEU A 29 7.85 -4.21 -21.93
CA LEU A 29 8.08 -2.79 -22.22
C LEU A 29 9.27 -2.57 -23.16
N THR A 30 10.31 -3.40 -23.04
CA THR A 30 11.51 -3.41 -23.88
C THR A 30 11.18 -3.77 -25.33
N THR A 31 10.42 -4.85 -25.53
CA THR A 31 9.96 -5.30 -26.87
C THR A 31 9.07 -4.25 -27.52
N TYR A 32 8.16 -3.66 -26.75
CA TYR A 32 7.29 -2.61 -27.24
C TYR A 32 8.09 -1.36 -27.68
N LYS A 33 9.09 -0.94 -26.90
CA LYS A 33 10.00 0.17 -27.26
C LYS A 33 10.79 -0.12 -28.53
N LYS A 34 11.31 -1.34 -28.70
CA LYS A 34 12.08 -1.74 -29.88
C LYS A 34 11.25 -1.73 -31.15
N LYS A 35 9.98 -2.18 -31.07
CA LYS A 35 9.10 -2.36 -32.24
C LYS A 35 8.32 -1.10 -32.63
N TYR A 36 7.91 -0.28 -31.66
CA TYR A 36 7.04 0.87 -31.89
C TYR A 36 7.73 2.22 -31.61
N GLY A 37 9.01 2.20 -31.22
CA GLY A 37 9.80 3.38 -30.89
C GLY A 37 9.61 3.86 -29.45
N TYR A 38 10.31 4.95 -29.11
CA TYR A 38 10.38 5.47 -27.74
C TYR A 38 8.99 5.84 -27.21
N ILE A 39 8.65 5.26 -26.05
CA ILE A 39 7.68 5.85 -25.13
C ILE A 39 8.28 7.18 -24.71
N VAL A 40 7.50 8.27 -24.86
CA VAL A 40 7.94 9.63 -24.50
C VAL A 40 8.73 9.57 -23.21
N GLU A 41 10.01 9.95 -23.28
CA GLU A 41 10.85 9.99 -22.09
C GLU A 41 10.16 10.88 -21.07
N PRO A 42 9.88 10.37 -19.86
CA PRO A 42 9.36 11.22 -18.81
C PRO A 42 10.32 12.40 -18.66
N TYR A 43 9.77 13.61 -18.53
CA TYR A 43 10.53 14.85 -18.36
C TYR A 43 11.27 15.39 -19.60
N LYS A 44 11.03 14.90 -20.83
CA LYS A 44 11.64 15.45 -22.08
C LYS A 44 11.47 16.97 -22.27
N GLY A 45 10.40 17.57 -21.72
CA GLY A 45 10.17 19.02 -21.75
C GLY A 45 10.92 19.83 -20.69
N ILE A 46 11.62 19.16 -19.77
CA ILE A 46 12.46 19.78 -18.73
C ILE A 46 13.90 19.83 -19.26
N THR A 47 14.18 20.88 -20.00
CA THR A 47 15.49 21.09 -20.65
C THR A 47 16.40 22.06 -19.89
N THR A 48 15.86 22.82 -18.94
CA THR A 48 16.62 23.79 -18.12
C THR A 48 16.53 23.47 -16.63
N LYS A 49 17.55 23.90 -15.87
CA LYS A 49 17.59 23.80 -14.40
C LYS A 49 16.36 24.45 -13.77
N GLU A 50 15.98 25.64 -14.21
CA GLU A 50 14.80 26.36 -13.69
C GLU A 50 13.47 25.59 -13.86
N LYS A 51 13.29 24.91 -15.01
CA LYS A 51 12.11 24.08 -15.25
C LYS A 51 12.12 22.86 -14.34
N PHE A 52 13.29 22.29 -14.09
CA PHE A 52 13.47 21.18 -13.15
C PHE A 52 13.09 21.64 -11.73
N ASP A 53 13.62 22.76 -11.26
CA ASP A 53 13.40 23.27 -9.90
C ASP A 53 11.92 23.56 -9.62
N LYS A 54 11.22 24.17 -10.59
CA LYS A 54 9.77 24.39 -10.52
C LYS A 54 9.00 23.07 -10.43
N HIS A 55 9.35 22.10 -11.29
CA HIS A 55 8.69 20.80 -11.31
C HIS A 55 8.93 20.00 -10.03
N PHE A 56 10.18 19.99 -9.56
CA PHE A 56 10.60 19.33 -8.35
C PHE A 56 9.92 19.92 -7.11
N THR A 57 9.86 21.25 -7.00
CA THR A 57 9.18 21.96 -5.90
C THR A 57 7.68 21.67 -5.89
N MET A 58 7.05 21.54 -7.05
CA MET A 58 5.64 21.13 -7.13
C MET A 58 5.43 19.70 -6.63
N LEU A 59 6.33 18.76 -6.96
CA LEU A 59 6.25 17.38 -6.50
C LEU A 59 6.52 17.26 -4.99
N SER A 60 7.50 18.00 -4.46
CA SER A 60 7.83 17.98 -3.04
C SER A 60 6.71 18.54 -2.17
N LYS A 61 5.96 19.56 -2.64
CA LYS A 61 4.76 20.08 -1.95
C LYS A 61 3.61 19.07 -1.85
N LYS A 62 3.50 18.15 -2.80
CA LYS A 62 2.46 17.10 -2.83
C LYS A 62 2.84 15.85 -2.02
N ALA A 63 4.10 15.75 -1.62
CA ALA A 63 4.61 14.63 -0.83
C ALA A 63 4.35 14.86 0.67
N TYR A 64 3.69 13.92 1.34
CA TYR A 64 3.60 13.89 2.80
C TYR A 64 4.24 12.62 3.37
N PRO A 65 5.23 12.71 4.27
CA PRO A 65 5.84 13.95 4.77
C PRO A 65 6.66 14.65 3.68
N LYS A 66 7.02 15.93 3.90
CA LYS A 66 7.96 16.74 3.08
C LYS A 66 9.37 16.12 3.13
N SER A 67 9.48 14.89 2.66
CA SER A 67 10.64 14.05 2.79
C SER A 67 10.90 13.32 1.47
N LEU A 68 12.17 12.99 1.33
CA LEU A 68 12.93 12.60 0.15
C LEU A 68 12.34 11.44 -0.69
N THR A 69 11.37 10.70 -0.19
CA THR A 69 10.95 9.41 -0.76
C THR A 69 10.26 9.56 -2.11
N ILE A 70 9.56 10.66 -2.39
CA ILE A 70 8.90 10.84 -3.70
C ILE A 70 9.90 11.22 -4.81
N ALA A 71 11.02 11.86 -4.47
CA ALA A 71 12.05 12.25 -5.44
C ALA A 71 12.96 11.09 -5.89
N MET A 72 13.05 10.02 -5.10
CA MET A 72 13.90 8.85 -5.39
C MET A 72 13.15 7.62 -5.92
N ILE A 73 11.81 7.65 -5.97
CA ILE A 73 10.98 6.57 -6.55
C ILE A 73 11.03 6.58 -8.08
N ASP A 74 11.40 7.71 -8.70
CA ASP A 74 11.55 7.82 -10.15
C ASP A 74 13.04 7.91 -10.55
N PRO A 75 13.64 6.81 -11.05
CA PRO A 75 15.02 6.80 -11.50
C PRO A 75 15.35 7.84 -12.57
N GLU A 76 14.37 8.23 -13.41
CA GLU A 76 14.59 9.22 -14.47
C GLU A 76 14.61 10.65 -13.90
N LEU A 77 13.80 10.94 -12.88
CA LEU A 77 13.86 12.22 -12.17
C LEU A 77 15.19 12.38 -11.43
N PHE A 78 15.71 11.30 -10.86
CA PHE A 78 17.00 11.30 -10.18
C PHE A 78 18.17 11.51 -11.14
N LYS A 79 18.16 10.86 -12.31
CA LYS A 79 19.14 11.13 -13.38
C LYS A 79 19.13 12.60 -13.80
N LEU A 80 17.94 13.19 -13.91
CA LEU A 80 17.79 14.59 -14.27
C LEU A 80 18.32 15.53 -13.17
N ALA A 81 18.10 15.18 -11.90
CA ALA A 81 18.68 15.90 -10.76
C ALA A 81 20.21 15.84 -10.77
N LEU A 82 20.80 14.66 -10.99
CA LEU A 82 22.25 14.49 -11.14
C LEU A 82 22.81 15.29 -12.32
N LYS A 83 22.07 15.35 -13.44
CA LYS A 83 22.47 16.17 -14.60
C LYS A 83 22.59 17.66 -14.26
N TYR A 84 21.68 18.22 -13.48
CA TYR A 84 21.66 19.66 -13.19
C TYR A 84 22.51 20.09 -11.98
N TYR A 85 22.73 19.19 -11.03
CA TYR A 85 23.40 19.52 -9.77
C TYR A 85 24.71 18.76 -9.56
N GLY A 86 25.05 17.80 -10.44
CA GLY A 86 26.29 17.06 -10.46
C GLY A 86 26.40 15.96 -9.39
N ASN A 87 26.12 16.30 -8.13
CA ASN A 87 26.23 15.35 -7.03
C ASN A 87 25.07 15.44 -6.03
N TRP A 88 24.95 14.39 -5.23
CA TRP A 88 23.84 14.23 -4.29
C TRP A 88 23.84 15.21 -3.12
N ASN A 89 25.00 15.70 -2.69
CA ASN A 89 25.09 16.65 -1.59
C ASN A 89 24.62 18.04 -2.01
N LEU A 90 24.95 18.46 -3.24
CA LEU A 90 24.46 19.69 -3.86
C LEU A 90 22.96 19.63 -4.11
N ILE A 91 22.44 18.50 -4.60
CA ILE A 91 20.99 18.29 -4.75
C ILE A 91 20.26 18.52 -3.42
N LYS A 92 20.82 18.02 -2.31
CA LYS A 92 20.23 18.19 -0.98
C LYS A 92 20.21 19.65 -0.52
N SER A 93 21.33 20.35 -0.65
CA SER A 93 21.45 21.74 -0.18
C SER A 93 20.61 22.69 -1.04
N GLU A 94 20.71 22.58 -2.36
CA GLU A 94 20.10 23.51 -3.32
C GLU A 94 18.58 23.40 -3.35
N LEU A 95 18.05 22.18 -3.34
CA LEU A 95 16.60 21.95 -3.33
C LEU A 95 15.99 22.14 -1.93
N LYS A 96 16.78 22.70 -0.98
CA LYS A 96 16.44 22.86 0.45
C LYS A 96 15.76 21.59 0.98
N LEU A 97 16.27 20.45 0.52
CA LEU A 97 15.77 19.16 0.95
C LEU A 97 16.16 19.06 2.40
N LYS A 98 15.16 19.11 3.28
CA LYS A 98 15.37 18.54 4.60
C LYS A 98 15.89 17.12 4.33
N LYS A 99 17.05 16.77 4.91
CA LYS A 99 17.35 15.37 5.28
C LYS A 99 15.99 14.80 5.70
N SER A 100 15.52 13.66 5.18
CA SER A 100 14.28 13.08 5.72
C SER A 100 14.42 13.14 7.23
N SER A 101 13.75 14.10 7.88
CA SER A 101 14.18 14.50 9.22
C SER A 101 13.93 13.33 10.16
N SER A 102 13.04 12.46 9.72
CA SER A 102 12.93 11.12 10.20
C SER A 102 14.19 10.31 9.93
N THR A 103 15.10 10.37 10.90
CA THR A 103 16.07 9.31 11.17
C THR A 103 15.36 7.96 11.16
N ASP A 104 16.10 6.86 10.96
CA ASP A 104 15.50 5.52 11.08
C ASP A 104 14.72 5.38 12.40
N ALA A 105 15.19 6.01 13.48
CA ALA A 105 14.51 6.07 14.76
C ALA A 105 13.15 6.80 14.69
N GLU A 106 13.07 7.98 14.09
CA GLU A 106 11.82 8.72 13.92
C GLU A 106 10.82 8.01 13.00
N ILE A 107 11.29 7.36 11.92
CA ILE A 107 10.42 6.52 11.07
C ILE A 107 9.81 5.39 11.91
N LEU A 108 10.61 4.76 12.77
CA LEU A 108 10.14 3.69 13.65
C LEU A 108 9.17 4.22 14.72
N ILE A 109 9.39 5.43 15.26
CA ILE A 109 8.48 6.08 16.21
C ILE A 109 7.11 6.34 15.56
N GLU A 110 7.09 6.99 14.39
CA GLU A 110 5.84 7.30 13.68
C GLU A 110 5.14 6.04 13.18
N PHE A 111 5.91 5.05 12.71
CA PHE A 111 5.37 3.74 12.34
C PHE A 111 4.71 3.02 13.53
N LYS A 112 5.32 3.11 14.73
CA LYS A 112 4.75 2.54 15.96
C LYS A 112 3.48 3.26 16.39
N LYS A 113 3.47 4.60 16.43
CA LYS A 113 2.26 5.39 16.72
C LYS A 113 1.13 5.07 15.74
N ALA A 114 1.45 5.02 14.44
CA ALA A 114 0.46 4.68 13.42
C ALA A 114 -0.06 3.24 13.55
N TYR A 115 0.76 2.31 14.06
CA TYR A 115 0.32 0.95 14.36
C TYR A 115 -0.66 0.90 15.53
N GLU A 116 -0.43 1.69 16.58
CA GLU A 116 -1.31 1.80 17.74
C GLU A 116 -2.68 2.37 17.31
N ASN A 117 -2.68 3.41 16.47
CA ASN A 117 -3.90 4.08 15.99
C ASN A 117 -4.45 3.54 14.66
N LYS A 118 -3.99 2.36 14.21
CA LYS A 118 -4.32 1.80 12.88
C LYS A 118 -5.82 1.62 12.60
N SER A 119 -6.62 1.48 13.65
CA SER A 119 -8.08 1.32 13.55
C SER A 119 -8.79 2.66 13.39
N GLU A 120 -8.23 3.74 13.93
CA GLU A 120 -8.79 5.09 13.94
C GLU A 120 -8.36 5.86 12.69
N ASP A 121 -7.10 5.71 12.25
CA ASP A 121 -6.61 6.26 10.98
C ASP A 121 -5.97 5.18 10.08
N PRO A 122 -6.80 4.39 9.36
CA PRO A 122 -6.32 3.36 8.46
C PRO A 122 -5.51 3.90 7.27
N THR A 123 -5.75 5.16 6.87
CA THR A 123 -5.08 5.78 5.72
C THR A 123 -3.65 6.14 6.10
N HIS A 124 -3.45 6.80 7.24
CA HIS A 124 -2.13 7.10 7.77
C HIS A 124 -1.33 5.83 8.04
N TRP A 125 -1.95 4.79 8.61
CA TRP A 125 -1.30 3.49 8.80
C TRP A 125 -0.76 2.88 7.49
N ARG A 126 -1.54 2.91 6.40
CA ARG A 126 -1.08 2.39 5.09
C ARG A 126 0.10 3.18 4.54
N VAL A 127 0.09 4.49 4.72
CA VAL A 127 1.19 5.37 4.32
C VAL A 127 2.47 4.99 5.09
N GLN A 128 2.39 4.85 6.41
CA GLN A 128 3.55 4.46 7.21
C GLN A 128 4.04 3.03 6.93
N CYS A 129 3.15 2.09 6.58
CA CYS A 129 3.56 0.76 6.09
C CYS A 129 4.44 0.85 4.86
N LYS A 130 4.05 1.69 3.88
CA LYS A 130 4.83 1.88 2.66
C LYS A 130 6.22 2.44 3.01
N TYR A 131 6.29 3.46 3.85
CA TYR A 131 7.57 4.03 4.28
C TYR A 131 8.47 3.04 5.00
N ALA A 132 7.89 2.22 5.90
CA ALA A 132 8.64 1.22 6.63
C ALA A 132 9.17 0.11 5.71
N ILE A 133 8.40 -0.33 4.72
CA ILE A 133 8.85 -1.30 3.71
C ILE A 133 9.94 -0.70 2.84
N ASP A 134 9.74 0.51 2.33
CA ASP A 134 10.70 1.20 1.46
C ASP A 134 12.06 1.37 2.18
N ARG A 135 12.04 1.60 3.50
CA ARG A 135 13.25 1.80 4.30
C ARG A 135 13.89 0.51 4.81
N PHE A 136 13.09 -0.47 5.23
CA PHE A 136 13.57 -1.68 5.93
C PHE A 136 13.37 -2.99 5.14
N GLY A 137 12.94 -2.88 3.88
CA GLY A 137 12.79 -3.98 2.91
C GLY A 137 11.51 -4.79 3.08
N THR A 138 11.18 -5.23 4.30
CA THR A 138 9.96 -6.01 4.56
C THR A 138 9.21 -5.53 5.80
N MET A 139 7.90 -5.80 5.86
CA MET A 139 7.10 -5.52 7.06
C MET A 139 7.59 -6.28 8.29
N LYS A 140 8.14 -7.50 8.11
CA LYS A 140 8.67 -8.31 9.21
C LYS A 140 9.84 -7.60 9.88
N GLU A 141 10.78 -7.09 9.09
CA GLU A 141 11.94 -6.34 9.58
C GLU A 141 11.53 -4.99 10.16
N ALA A 142 10.57 -4.28 9.55
CA ALA A 142 10.02 -3.05 10.12
C ALA A 142 9.42 -3.26 11.52
N TYR A 143 8.61 -4.29 11.70
CA TYR A 143 8.05 -4.62 13.03
C TYR A 143 9.13 -4.97 14.05
N LYS A 144 10.13 -5.77 13.64
CA LYS A 144 11.26 -6.15 14.50
C LYS A 144 12.04 -4.92 14.97
N LYS A 145 12.39 -4.03 14.05
CA LYS A 145 13.13 -2.79 14.35
C LYS A 145 12.32 -1.81 15.19
N ALA A 146 11.01 -1.74 15.00
CA ALA A 146 10.12 -0.86 15.76
C ALA A 146 9.74 -1.42 17.13
N ASN A 147 10.23 -2.63 17.47
CA ASN A 147 9.82 -3.39 18.65
C ASN A 147 8.28 -3.52 18.75
N ILE A 148 7.62 -3.69 17.60
CA ILE A 148 6.18 -3.90 17.53
C ILE A 148 5.92 -5.39 17.60
N LYS A 149 5.38 -5.84 18.73
CA LYS A 149 4.76 -7.15 18.80
C LYS A 149 3.45 -7.07 18.02
N ARG A 150 3.42 -7.73 16.86
CA ARG A 150 2.18 -7.80 16.08
C ARG A 150 1.11 -8.40 16.99
N GLU A 151 -0.06 -7.81 16.96
CA GLU A 151 -1.24 -8.31 17.66
C GLU A 151 -1.46 -9.81 17.43
N TYR A 152 -1.25 -10.33 16.21
CA TYR A 152 -1.33 -11.76 15.92
C TYR A 152 -0.34 -12.63 16.74
N ILE A 153 0.79 -12.06 17.14
CA ILE A 153 1.84 -12.69 17.97
C ILE A 153 1.51 -12.52 19.47
N ASN A 154 0.92 -11.40 19.89
CA ASN A 154 0.44 -11.17 21.25
C ASN A 154 -0.93 -11.83 21.47
N GLU A 155 -0.96 -13.02 22.07
CA GLU A 155 -2.18 -13.81 22.21
C GLU A 155 -3.31 -13.07 22.94
N ASP A 156 -3.02 -12.39 24.05
CA ASP A 156 -4.03 -11.69 24.84
C ASP A 156 -4.68 -10.54 24.06
N GLU A 157 -3.85 -9.75 23.35
CA GLU A 157 -4.33 -8.62 22.55
C GLU A 157 -5.14 -9.08 21.34
N PHE A 158 -4.69 -10.16 20.68
CA PHE A 158 -5.46 -10.80 19.62
C PHE A 158 -6.83 -11.26 20.11
N LEU A 159 -6.89 -11.96 21.25
CA LEU A 159 -8.14 -12.50 21.79
C LEU A 159 -9.09 -11.37 22.23
N LYS A 160 -8.55 -10.29 22.81
CA LYS A 160 -9.32 -9.08 23.17
C LYS A 160 -9.97 -8.45 21.95
N ASN A 161 -9.21 -8.22 20.88
CA ASN A 161 -9.73 -7.60 19.66
C ASN A 161 -10.62 -8.55 18.84
N PHE A 162 -10.32 -9.84 18.85
CA PHE A 162 -11.18 -10.88 18.27
C PHE A 162 -12.56 -10.88 18.94
N LYS A 163 -12.62 -10.80 20.28
CA LYS A 163 -13.89 -10.68 21.03
C LYS A 163 -14.62 -9.38 20.67
N LYS A 164 -13.93 -8.24 20.64
CA LYS A 164 -14.52 -6.93 20.26
C LYS A 164 -15.11 -6.97 18.85
N ALA A 165 -14.37 -7.53 17.88
CA ALA A 165 -14.84 -7.68 16.51
C ALA A 165 -16.04 -8.63 16.40
N PHE A 166 -16.08 -9.71 17.19
CA PHE A 166 -17.23 -10.61 17.25
C PHE A 166 -18.47 -9.90 17.80
N VAL A 167 -18.35 -9.15 18.90
CA VAL A 167 -19.48 -8.42 19.50
C VAL A 167 -20.05 -7.39 18.52
N ASN A 168 -19.19 -6.63 17.84
CA ASN A 168 -19.60 -5.55 16.95
C ASN A 168 -19.97 -6.02 15.53
N ARG A 169 -19.92 -7.32 15.22
CA ARG A 169 -20.02 -7.84 13.84
C ARG A 169 -21.32 -7.47 13.10
N ASN A 170 -22.37 -7.14 13.85
CA ASN A 170 -23.69 -6.78 13.32
C ASN A 170 -23.93 -5.26 13.27
N ASN A 171 -22.97 -4.44 13.72
CA ASN A 171 -23.14 -2.98 13.82
C ASN A 171 -23.04 -2.27 12.47
N GLY A 172 -22.58 -2.96 11.42
CA GLY A 172 -22.45 -2.38 10.10
C GLY A 172 -21.57 -3.19 9.16
N LYS A 173 -21.46 -2.70 7.92
CA LYS A 173 -20.71 -3.35 6.84
C LYS A 173 -19.20 -3.35 7.10
N GLU A 174 -18.66 -2.29 7.69
CA GLU A 174 -17.23 -2.20 7.99
C GLU A 174 -16.86 -3.07 9.19
N GLU A 175 -17.71 -3.13 10.21
CA GLU A 175 -17.55 -3.98 11.38
C GLU A 175 -17.62 -5.47 11.00
N PHE A 176 -18.50 -5.83 10.06
CA PHE A 176 -18.54 -7.18 9.51
C PHE A 176 -17.26 -7.54 8.73
N LYS A 177 -16.67 -6.59 7.99
CA LYS A 177 -15.36 -6.80 7.32
C LYS A 177 -14.24 -7.00 8.34
N ILE A 178 -14.21 -6.21 9.41
CA ILE A 178 -13.26 -6.36 10.51
C ILE A 178 -13.42 -7.74 11.14
N TRP A 179 -14.65 -8.17 11.43
CA TRP A 179 -14.93 -9.51 11.94
C TRP A 179 -14.42 -10.61 11.00
N LYS A 180 -14.69 -10.51 9.69
CA LYS A 180 -14.22 -11.49 8.69
C LYS A 180 -12.69 -11.62 8.67
N LEU A 181 -11.97 -10.50 8.82
CA LEU A 181 -10.52 -10.48 8.92
C LEU A 181 -10.02 -11.22 10.17
N TYR A 182 -10.62 -10.96 11.34
CA TYR A 182 -10.26 -11.65 12.58
C TYR A 182 -10.59 -13.14 12.54
N LYS A 183 -11.73 -13.52 11.94
CA LYS A 183 -12.11 -14.91 11.70
C LYS A 183 -11.04 -15.65 10.88
N GLN A 184 -10.57 -15.06 9.78
CA GLN A 184 -9.50 -15.65 8.96
C GLN A 184 -8.19 -15.80 9.73
N LYS A 185 -7.76 -14.75 10.45
CA LYS A 185 -6.55 -14.80 11.28
C LYS A 185 -6.66 -15.89 12.36
N ALA A 186 -7.81 -16.01 13.02
CA ALA A 186 -8.05 -17.02 14.05
C ALA A 186 -8.00 -18.45 13.49
N SER A 187 -8.60 -18.69 12.31
CA SER A 187 -8.50 -19.98 11.63
C SER A 187 -7.06 -20.36 11.28
N ILE A 188 -6.23 -19.40 10.85
CA ILE A 188 -4.81 -19.66 10.57
C ILE A 188 -4.04 -19.95 11.87
N LYS A 189 -4.27 -19.17 12.93
CA LYS A 189 -3.53 -19.31 14.21
C LYS A 189 -3.85 -20.59 14.95
N TYR A 190 -5.14 -20.92 15.09
CA TYR A 190 -5.59 -21.99 15.96
C TYR A 190 -6.04 -23.25 15.20
N LYS A 191 -6.02 -23.22 13.86
CA LYS A 191 -6.57 -24.25 12.94
C LYS A 191 -8.09 -24.47 13.07
N ASN A 192 -8.64 -24.23 14.25
CA ASN A 192 -10.04 -24.38 14.59
C ASN A 192 -10.58 -23.08 15.22
N LEU A 193 -11.63 -22.53 14.62
CA LEU A 193 -12.26 -21.30 15.09
C LEU A 193 -12.93 -21.49 16.47
N LYS A 194 -13.41 -22.70 16.78
CA LYS A 194 -13.99 -23.03 18.11
C LYS A 194 -12.99 -22.78 19.23
N THR A 195 -11.72 -23.15 19.02
CA THR A 195 -10.63 -22.90 19.98
C THR A 195 -10.41 -21.41 20.21
N ALA A 196 -10.47 -20.60 19.16
CA ALA A 196 -10.33 -19.15 19.26
C ALA A 196 -11.46 -18.52 20.09
N TYR A 197 -12.70 -18.97 19.91
CA TYR A 197 -13.84 -18.49 20.71
C TYR A 197 -13.72 -18.87 22.18
N ILE A 198 -13.33 -20.12 22.49
CA ILE A 198 -13.12 -20.58 23.86
C ILE A 198 -12.04 -19.74 24.54
N ARG A 199 -10.88 -19.59 23.90
CA ARG A 199 -9.76 -18.79 24.44
C ARG A 199 -10.12 -17.32 24.59
N ALA A 200 -10.95 -16.77 23.71
CA ALA A 200 -11.42 -15.39 23.82
C ALA A 200 -12.58 -15.20 24.82
N GLY A 201 -13.05 -16.26 25.48
CA GLY A 201 -14.20 -16.19 26.39
C GLY A 201 -15.50 -15.78 25.69
N VAL A 202 -15.66 -16.15 24.42
CA VAL A 202 -16.88 -15.93 23.64
C VAL A 202 -17.80 -17.14 23.79
N ARG A 203 -18.96 -16.95 24.43
CA ARG A 203 -20.00 -17.98 24.48
C ARG A 203 -20.70 -18.05 23.12
N ILE A 204 -20.48 -19.13 22.39
CA ILE A 204 -21.21 -19.43 21.15
C ILE A 204 -22.50 -20.16 21.56
N THR A 205 -23.52 -19.43 21.97
CA THR A 205 -24.87 -19.99 22.03
C THR A 205 -25.37 -20.11 20.59
N CYS A 206 -25.46 -21.35 20.10
CA CYS A 206 -26.08 -21.76 18.85
C CYS A 206 -25.50 -21.10 17.57
N LEU A 207 -24.60 -21.82 16.89
CA LEU A 207 -24.46 -21.69 15.45
C LEU A 207 -25.81 -22.10 14.84
N ALA A 208 -26.70 -21.15 14.58
CA ALA A 208 -27.80 -21.37 13.67
C ALA A 208 -27.21 -21.91 12.36
N THR A 209 -27.66 -23.11 12.01
CA THR A 209 -27.36 -23.85 10.80
C THR A 209 -27.42 -22.94 9.58
N PRO A 210 -26.55 -23.12 8.57
CA PRO A 210 -26.63 -22.33 7.36
C PRO A 210 -27.95 -22.62 6.64
N ILE A 211 -28.82 -21.62 6.52
CA ILE A 211 -29.96 -21.65 5.59
C ILE A 211 -29.38 -21.49 4.18
N HIS A 212 -28.92 -22.59 3.59
CA HIS A 212 -28.79 -22.75 2.15
C HIS A 212 -28.86 -24.24 1.77
N LYS A 213 -30.07 -24.72 1.53
CA LYS A 213 -30.38 -25.72 0.50
C LYS A 213 -31.55 -25.14 -0.29
N MET A 214 -31.23 -24.47 -1.40
CA MET A 214 -31.38 -25.03 -2.75
C MET A 214 -32.83 -25.35 -3.09
N SER A 215 -33.41 -24.40 -3.84
CA SER A 215 -34.27 -24.65 -5.00
C SER A 215 -34.20 -26.10 -5.48
N LYS A 216 -35.34 -26.80 -5.41
CA LYS A 216 -35.62 -27.96 -6.25
C LYS A 216 -36.87 -27.64 -7.06
N ARG A 217 -36.63 -27.53 -8.37
CA ARG A 217 -37.56 -27.74 -9.49
C ARG A 217 -38.95 -28.24 -9.07
N ALA A 218 -39.95 -27.39 -9.19
CA ALA A 218 -41.31 -27.79 -9.52
C ALA A 218 -41.48 -27.60 -11.03
N LYS A 219 -41.12 -28.62 -11.80
CA LYS A 219 -41.56 -28.88 -13.17
C LYS A 219 -41.22 -30.32 -13.46
N GLU A 220 -42.21 -31.02 -13.99
CA GLU A 220 -42.21 -32.37 -14.59
C GLU A 220 -42.87 -33.48 -13.75
N HIS A 221 -44.07 -33.85 -14.24
CA HIS A 221 -44.85 -35.09 -14.09
C HIS A 221 -45.85 -35.21 -12.92
N GLY A 222 -47.15 -35.22 -13.29
CA GLY A 222 -48.31 -35.54 -12.46
C GLY A 222 -49.53 -34.74 -12.88
#